data_AF-A0A1A6HBG5-F1
#
_entry.id   AF-A0A1A6HBG5-F1
#
_cell.length_a   1.000
_cell.length_b   1.000
_cell.length_c   1.000
_cell.angle_alpha   90.00
_cell.angle_beta   90.00
_cell.angle_gamma   90.00
#
_symmetry.space_group_name_H-M   'P 1'
#
loop_
_entity.id
_entity.type
_entity.pdbx_description
1 polymer ?
#
loop_
_entity_poly.entity_id
_entity_poly.type
_entity_poly.pdbx_seq_one_letter_code
_entity_poly.pdbx_strand_id
1 'polypeptide(L)' 'MELFLFLTTILQNFNLKSPVDPKDLDTTPVANGFVSVPPKFQICFIPI' A
#
# COMPACT_ATOMS: atom_id res chain seq x y z
N MET A 1 -18.08 -0.06 3.51
CA MET A 1 -17.82 -1.02 4.61
C MET A 1 -16.63 -1.92 4.32
N GLU A 2 -16.54 -2.45 3.11
CA GLU A 2 -15.45 -3.34 2.66
C GLU A 2 -14.04 -2.79 2.94
N LEU A 3 -13.76 -1.53 2.57
CA LEU A 3 -12.44 -0.92 2.79
C LEU A 3 -12.00 -0.94 4.25
N PHE A 4 -12.92 -0.66 5.18
CA PHE A 4 -12.63 -0.66 6.60
C PHE A 4 -12.28 -2.07 7.09
N LEU A 5 -13.10 -3.07 6.75
CA LEU A 5 -12.88 -4.46 7.16
C LEU A 5 -11.59 -5.02 6.55
N PHE A 6 -11.30 -4.71 5.28
CA PHE A 6 -10.06 -5.14 4.64
C PHE A 6 -8.83 -4.52 5.29
N LEU A 7 -8.82 -3.18 5.45
CA LEU A 7 -7.67 -2.50 6.03
C LEU A 7 -7.42 -2.94 7.48
N THR A 8 -8.48 -3.03 8.29
CA THR A 8 -8.35 -3.44 9.69
C THR A 8 -7.92 -4.89 9.82
N THR A 9 -8.50 -5.81 9.05
CA THR A 9 -8.12 -7.24 9.09
C THR A 9 -6.66 -7.43 8.66
N ILE A 10 -6.22 -6.74 7.60
CA ILE A 10 -4.83 -6.81 7.14
C ILE A 10 -3.87 -6.30 8.22
N LEU A 11 -4.13 -5.11 8.77
CA LEU A 11 -3.25 -4.50 9.78
C LEU A 11 -3.30 -5.21 11.15
N GLN A 12 -4.40 -5.93 11.45
CA GLN A 12 -4.52 -6.72 12.68
C GLN A 12 -3.77 -8.05 12.63
N ASN A 13 -3.53 -8.61 11.43
CA ASN A 13 -2.88 -9.92 11.28
C ASN A 13 -1.46 -9.81 10.69
N PHE A 14 -1.14 -8.72 10.00
CA PHE A 14 0.13 -8.55 9.30
C PHE A 14 0.78 -7.19 9.58
N ASN A 15 2.08 -7.20 9.83
CA ASN A 15 2.94 -6.04 9.71
C ASN A 15 3.31 -5.84 8.23
N LEU A 16 3.11 -4.61 7.74
CA LEU A 16 3.47 -4.23 6.38
C LEU A 16 4.91 -3.72 6.36
N LYS A 17 5.76 -4.37 5.58
CA LYS A 17 7.14 -3.93 5.37
C LYS A 17 7.37 -3.65 3.90
N SER A 18 7.91 -2.47 3.58
CA SER A 18 8.38 -2.17 2.23
C SER A 18 9.78 -2.77 2.01
N PRO A 19 10.05 -3.40 0.86
CA PRO A 19 11.40 -3.82 0.47
C PRO A 19 12.29 -2.62 0.09
N VAL A 20 11.69 -1.47 -0.21
CA VAL A 20 12.37 -0.20 -0.54
C VAL A 20 12.20 0.77 0.61
N ASP A 21 13.21 1.60 0.87
CA ASP A 21 13.14 2.65 1.88
C ASP A 21 11.93 3.58 1.63
N PRO A 22 11.13 3.91 2.67
CA PRO A 22 9.97 4.79 2.52
C PRO A 22 10.29 6.17 1.93
N LYS A 23 11.55 6.59 2.00
CA LYS A 23 12.04 7.87 1.47
C LYS A 23 12.20 7.87 -0.05
N ASP A 24 12.45 6.69 -0.63
CA ASP A 24 12.58 6.50 -2.08
C ASP A 24 11.26 6.02 -2.70
N LEU A 25 10.23 5.81 -1.87
CA LEU A 25 8.91 5.43 -2.33
C LEU A 25 8.18 6.64 -2.91
N ASP A 26 8.25 6.77 -4.23
CA ASP A 26 7.47 7.77 -4.93
C ASP A 26 5.97 7.43 -4.85
N THR A 27 5.18 8.40 -4.38
CA THR A 27 3.70 8.29 -4.31
C THR A 27 3.04 9.09 -5.42
N THR A 28 3.82 9.68 -6.33
CA THR A 28 3.27 10.44 -7.45
C THR A 28 2.45 9.52 -8.36
N PRO A 29 1.21 9.91 -8.70
CA PRO A 29 0.38 9.11 -9.60
C PRO A 29 1.01 9.02 -10.99
N VAL A 30 1.03 7.81 -11.55
CA VAL A 30 1.60 7.57 -12.89
C VAL A 30 0.70 8.11 -14.00
N ALA A 31 -0.60 8.24 -13.73
CA ALA A 31 -1.57 8.88 -14.61
C ALA A 31 -2.45 9.82 -13.80
N ASN A 32 -2.54 11.08 -14.23
CA ASN A 32 -3.42 12.13 -13.68
C ASN A 32 -4.43 12.57 -14.75
N GLY A 33 -5.19 11.61 -15.28
CA GLY A 33 -6.31 11.86 -16.19
C GLY A 33 -7.64 11.82 -15.45
N PHE A 34 -8.53 10.90 -15.84
CA PHE A 34 -9.81 10.67 -15.15
C PHE A 34 -9.70 9.83 -13.88
N VAL A 35 -8.59 9.11 -13.68
CA VAL A 35 -8.31 8.27 -12.52
C VAL A 35 -6.87 8.49 -12.10
N SER A 36 -6.65 8.70 -10.79
CA SER A 36 -5.33 8.76 -10.20
C SER A 36 -4.90 7.36 -9.82
N VAL A 37 -3.89 6.82 -10.50
CA VAL A 37 -3.37 5.47 -10.27
C VAL A 37 -2.00 5.56 -9.58
N PRO A 38 -1.82 4.93 -8.41
CA PRO A 38 -0.53 4.92 -7.74
C PRO A 38 0.51 4.15 -8.57
N PRO A 39 1.80 4.44 -8.37
CA PRO A 39 2.86 3.71 -9.04
C PRO A 39 2.89 2.25 -8.56
N LYS A 40 3.49 1.38 -9.38
CA LYS A 40 3.70 -0.01 -8.98
C LYS A 40 4.68 -0.05 -7.81
N PHE A 41 4.20 -0.50 -6.66
CA PHE A 41 5.03 -0.75 -5.47
C PHE A 41 4.94 -2.22 -5.07
N GLN A 42 5.92 -2.68 -4.30
CA GLN A 42 5.91 -3.99 -3.67
C GLN A 42 5.88 -3.81 -2.15
N ILE A 43 5.13 -4.65 -1.47
CA ILE A 43 5.08 -4.72 0.00
C ILE A 43 5.09 -6.18 0.43
N CYS A 44 5.73 -6.45 1.57
CA CYS A 44 5.73 -7.73 2.22
C CYS A 44 4.72 -7.73 3.37
N PHE A 45 3.88 -8.76 3.42
CA PHE A 45 2.97 -9.02 4.52
C PHE A 45 3.64 -10.00 5.48
N ILE A 46 4.05 -9.52 6.66
CA ILE A 46 4.71 -10.33 7.68
C ILE A 46 3.68 -10.64 8.76
N PRO A 47 3.34 -11.91 9.05
CA PRO A 47 2.42 -12.24 10.13
C PRO A 47 2.90 -11.65 11.46
N ILE A 48 1.96 -11.14 12.26
CA ILE A 48 2.21 -10.67 13.63
C ILE A 48 2.44 -11.86 14.56
#